data_AF-A0AAE9X8H0-F1
#
_entry.id   AF-A0AAE9X8H0-F1
#
_cell.length_a   1.000
_cell.length_b   1.000
_cell.length_c   1.000
_cell.angle_alpha   90.00
_cell.angle_beta   90.00
_cell.angle_gamma   90.00
#
_symmetry.space_group_name_H-M   'P 1'
#
loop_
_entity.id
_entity.type
_entity.pdbx_description
1 polymer ?
#
loop_
_entity_poly.entity_id
_entity_poly.type
_entity_poly.pdbx_seq_one_letter_code
_entity_poly.pdbx_strand_id
1 'polypeptide(L)'
;MRELSLRIDARPTDEDIKGLAEARIRQNMVFEELKSYNLTGKFLCKHPLVIHRAEHRDLQLLKDSNPAAFLKEFANCKKNVDRYDSYIRDPKKKKDITKNERLRDKHRERMEVFRKILANETDNSL
;
A
#
# COMPACT_ATOMS: atom_id res chain seq x y z
N MET A 1 4.17 13.42 -16.40
CA MET A 1 4.05 12.88 -17.77
C MET A 1 4.58 13.85 -18.81
N ARG A 2 3.99 15.05 -18.98
CA ARG A 2 4.43 16.02 -20.00
C ARG A 2 5.93 16.34 -19.94
N GLU A 3 6.46 16.60 -18.76
CA GLU A 3 7.90 16.89 -18.56
C GLU A 3 8.82 15.69 -18.82
N LEU A 4 8.34 14.46 -18.59
CA LEU A 4 9.08 13.23 -18.88
C LEU A 4 9.10 12.96 -20.39
N SER A 5 7.97 13.14 -21.07
CA SER A 5 7.88 13.03 -22.53
C SER A 5 8.81 14.02 -23.22
N LEU A 6 8.83 15.29 -22.79
CA LEU A 6 9.72 16.30 -23.36
C LEU A 6 11.21 15.96 -23.18
N ARG A 7 11.60 15.35 -22.05
CA ARG A 7 12.97 14.90 -21.82
C ARG A 7 13.35 13.71 -22.71
N ILE A 8 12.44 12.76 -22.88
CA ILE A 8 12.61 11.59 -23.75
C ILE A 8 12.73 12.00 -25.22
N ASP A 9 11.91 12.95 -25.67
CA ASP A 9 11.95 13.46 -27.04
C ASP A 9 13.27 14.20 -27.35
N ALA A 10 13.90 14.81 -26.34
CA ALA A 10 15.16 15.54 -26.49
C ALA A 10 16.40 14.62 -26.37
N ARG A 11 16.49 13.84 -25.28
CA ARG A 11 17.61 12.92 -25.04
C ARG A 11 17.15 11.76 -24.14
N PRO A 12 16.76 10.61 -24.71
CA PRO A 12 16.20 9.52 -23.92
C PRO A 12 17.28 8.84 -23.06
N THR A 13 16.98 8.66 -21.77
CA THR A 13 17.74 7.82 -20.84
C THR A 13 16.91 6.59 -20.46
N ASP A 14 17.55 5.47 -20.16
CA ASP A 14 16.87 4.25 -19.69
C ASP A 14 15.98 4.50 -18.46
N GLU A 15 16.40 5.40 -17.56
CA GLU A 15 15.63 5.82 -16.39
C GLU A 15 14.37 6.59 -16.77
N ASP A 16 14.46 7.50 -17.75
CA ASP A 16 13.31 8.27 -18.23
C ASP A 16 12.28 7.36 -18.90
N ILE A 17 12.73 6.37 -19.69
CA ILE A 17 11.86 5.37 -20.33
C ILE A 17 11.11 4.54 -19.28
N LYS A 18 11.82 4.06 -18.24
CA LYS A 18 11.18 3.34 -17.11
C LYS A 18 10.17 4.23 -16.39
N GLY A 19 10.56 5.47 -16.08
CA GLY A 19 9.67 6.43 -15.41
C GLY A 19 8.41 6.74 -16.22
N LEU A 20 8.52 6.84 -17.55
CA LEU A 20 7.37 7.01 -18.43
C LEU A 20 6.45 5.79 -18.40
N ALA A 21 7.02 4.58 -18.48
CA ALA A 21 6.25 3.34 -18.43
C ALA A 21 5.50 3.20 -17.09
N GLU A 22 6.16 3.42 -15.95
CA GLU A 22 5.54 3.40 -14.63
C GLU A 22 4.44 4.44 -14.48
N ALA A 23 4.67 5.66 -14.97
CA ALA A 23 3.68 6.72 -14.91
C ALA A 23 2.47 6.42 -15.82
N ARG A 24 2.68 5.78 -16.97
CA ARG A 24 1.59 5.30 -17.83
C ARG A 24 0.79 4.17 -17.18
N ILE A 25 1.46 3.22 -16.54
CA ILE A 25 0.82 2.15 -15.77
C ILE A 25 -0.07 2.75 -14.67
N ARG A 26 0.49 3.66 -13.85
CA ARG A 26 -0.28 4.36 -12.80
C ARG A 26 -1.47 5.12 -13.37
N GLN A 27 -1.29 5.82 -14.49
CA GLN A 27 -2.39 6.54 -15.13
C GLN A 27 -3.53 5.60 -15.57
N ASN A 28 -3.20 4.47 -16.20
CA ASN A 28 -4.20 3.48 -16.59
C ASN A 28 -4.96 2.92 -15.39
N MET A 29 -4.24 2.60 -14.31
CA MET A 29 -4.84 2.17 -13.06
C MET A 29 -5.80 3.23 -12.49
N VAL A 30 -5.44 4.52 -12.48
CA VAL A 30 -6.36 5.60 -12.06
C VAL A 30 -7.62 5.63 -12.92
N PHE A 31 -7.51 5.44 -14.24
CA PHE A 31 -8.70 5.41 -15.10
C PHE A 31 -9.61 4.21 -14.80
N GLU A 32 -9.05 3.03 -14.50
CA GLU A 32 -9.83 1.88 -14.06
C GLU A 32 -10.55 2.14 -12.74
N GLU A 33 -9.85 2.75 -11.77
CA GLU A 33 -10.40 3.16 -10.48
C GLU A 33 -11.58 4.13 -10.67
N LEU A 34 -11.40 5.20 -11.44
CA LEU A 34 -12.43 6.21 -11.71
C LEU A 34 -13.62 5.61 -12.46
N LYS A 35 -13.38 4.71 -13.42
CA LYS A 35 -14.44 4.00 -14.12
C LYS A 35 -15.25 3.14 -13.16
N SER A 36 -14.59 2.38 -12.29
CA SER A 36 -15.28 1.59 -11.25
C SER A 36 -16.10 2.46 -10.32
N TYR A 37 -15.52 3.57 -9.86
CA TYR A 37 -16.20 4.50 -8.97
C TYR A 37 -17.43 5.13 -9.64
N ASN A 38 -17.33 5.55 -10.91
CA ASN A 38 -18.46 6.11 -11.64
C ASN A 38 -19.60 5.10 -11.84
N LEU A 39 -19.28 3.81 -12.02
CA LEU A 39 -20.28 2.76 -12.25
C LEU A 39 -20.90 2.19 -10.97
N THR A 40 -20.14 2.11 -9.88
CA THR A 40 -20.52 1.35 -8.67
C THR A 40 -20.51 2.18 -7.38
N GLY A 41 -19.99 3.40 -7.43
CA GLY A 41 -19.70 4.24 -6.25
C GLY A 41 -18.51 3.76 -5.42
N LYS A 42 -17.75 2.76 -5.89
CA LYS A 42 -16.63 2.16 -5.16
C LYS A 42 -15.36 2.09 -6.00
N PHE A 43 -14.25 2.43 -5.38
CA PHE A 43 -12.90 2.22 -5.92
C PHE A 43 -12.54 0.72 -5.89
N LEU A 44 -11.75 0.28 -6.85
CA LEU A 44 -11.14 -1.06 -6.88
C LEU A 44 -10.05 -1.22 -5.83
N CYS A 45 -9.48 -0.11 -5.34
CA CYS A 45 -8.42 -0.08 -4.32
C CYS A 45 -7.16 -0.86 -4.76
N LYS A 46 -6.84 -0.82 -6.05
CA LYS A 46 -5.61 -1.36 -6.65
C LYS A 46 -4.54 -0.29 -6.82
N HIS A 47 -4.95 0.95 -7.11
CA HIS A 47 -3.99 2.03 -7.32
C HIS A 47 -3.25 2.38 -6.02
N PRO A 48 -1.93 2.62 -6.04
CA PRO A 48 -1.15 2.91 -4.83
C PRO A 48 -1.70 4.04 -3.96
N LEU A 49 -2.39 5.02 -4.57
CA LEU A 49 -3.01 6.12 -3.82
C LEU A 49 -4.20 5.68 -2.96
N VAL A 50 -4.94 4.64 -3.36
CA VAL A 50 -6.18 4.20 -2.69
C VAL A 50 -6.12 2.75 -2.19
N ILE A 51 -4.95 2.12 -2.27
CA ILE A 51 -4.77 0.70 -1.94
C ILE A 51 -5.20 0.35 -0.51
N HIS A 52 -5.05 1.29 0.42
CA HIS A 52 -5.42 1.11 1.83
C HIS A 52 -6.85 1.49 2.16
N ARG A 53 -7.63 2.11 1.24
CA ARG A 53 -9.01 2.55 1.55
C ARG A 53 -9.92 1.42 1.99
N ALA A 54 -9.85 0.28 1.27
CA ALA A 54 -10.67 -0.88 1.60
C ALA A 54 -10.31 -1.43 2.98
N GLU A 55 -9.01 -1.60 3.23
CA GLU A 55 -8.51 -2.08 4.52
C GLU A 55 -8.85 -1.12 5.66
N HIS A 56 -8.71 0.19 5.46
CA HIS A 56 -9.10 1.21 6.43
C HIS A 56 -10.59 1.10 6.78
N ARG A 57 -11.47 1.01 5.77
CA ARG A 57 -12.91 0.85 6.00
C ARG A 57 -13.22 -0.40 6.81
N ASP A 58 -12.65 -1.54 6.45
CA ASP A 58 -12.94 -2.81 7.09
C ASP A 58 -12.40 -2.84 8.54
N LEU A 59 -11.23 -2.26 8.79
CA LEU A 59 -10.67 -2.10 10.14
C LEU A 59 -11.43 -1.07 10.98
N GLN A 60 -11.93 0.00 10.38
CA GLN A 60 -12.80 0.97 11.06
C GLN A 60 -14.11 0.31 11.50
N LEU A 61 -14.75 -0.46 10.61
CA LEU A 61 -15.93 -1.25 10.96
C LEU A 61 -15.62 -2.25 12.08
N LEU A 62 -14.45 -2.88 12.07
CA LEU A 62 -14.01 -3.77 13.14
C LEU A 62 -13.84 -3.03 14.47
N LYS A 63 -13.26 -1.83 14.46
CA LYS A 63 -13.13 -0.97 15.65
C LYS A 63 -14.49 -0.62 16.22
N ASP A 64 -15.44 -0.23 15.37
CA ASP A 64 -16.77 0.23 15.79
C ASP A 64 -17.64 -0.93 16.31
N SER A 65 -17.54 -2.12 15.69
CA SER A 65 -18.32 -3.30 16.07
C SER A 65 -17.71 -4.11 17.22
N ASN A 66 -16.38 -4.26 17.24
CA ASN A 66 -15.66 -5.03 18.26
C ASN A 66 -14.26 -4.44 18.51
N PRO A 67 -14.15 -3.46 19.42
CA PRO A 67 -12.89 -2.81 19.77
C PRO A 67 -11.81 -3.78 20.26
N ALA A 68 -12.20 -4.84 20.99
CA ALA A 68 -11.26 -5.83 21.52
C ALA A 68 -10.62 -6.66 20.40
N ALA A 69 -11.41 -7.07 19.40
CA ALA A 69 -10.90 -7.76 18.22
C ALA A 69 -9.97 -6.87 17.40
N PHE A 70 -10.30 -5.59 17.24
CA PHE A 70 -9.44 -4.61 16.58
C PHE A 70 -8.08 -4.49 17.27
N LEU A 71 -8.04 -4.32 18.60
CA LEU A 71 -6.79 -4.22 19.35
C LEU A 71 -5.97 -5.52 19.30
N LYS A 72 -6.63 -6.68 19.29
CA LYS A 72 -5.97 -7.97 19.12
C LYS A 72 -5.30 -8.06 17.75
N GLU A 73 -5.97 -7.65 16.68
CA GLU A 73 -5.40 -7.61 15.33
C GLU A 73 -4.23 -6.63 15.22
N PHE A 74 -4.33 -5.45 15.85
CA PHE A 74 -3.22 -4.51 15.94
C PHE A 74 -2.00 -5.13 16.62
N ALA A 75 -2.20 -5.80 17.77
CA ALA A 75 -1.13 -6.48 18.49
C ALA A 75 -0.52 -7.63 17.67
N ASN A 76 -1.34 -8.40 16.96
CA ASN A 76 -0.87 -9.45 16.05
C ASN A 76 -0.03 -8.88 14.90
N CYS A 77 -0.45 -7.75 14.32
CA CYS A 77 0.29 -7.08 13.26
C CYS A 77 1.68 -6.64 13.75
N LYS A 78 1.77 -6.03 14.94
CA LYS A 78 3.05 -5.68 15.57
C LYS A 78 3.96 -6.90 15.75
N LYS A 79 3.43 -8.00 16.31
CA LYS A 79 4.18 -9.25 16.49
C LYS A 79 4.69 -9.82 15.16
N ASN A 80 3.93 -9.69 14.08
CA ASN A 80 4.37 -10.15 12.76
C ASN A 80 5.53 -9.29 12.23
N VAL A 81 5.48 -7.96 12.41
CA VAL A 81 6.61 -7.08 12.06
C VAL A 81 7.87 -7.51 12.82
N ASP A 82 7.78 -7.66 14.14
CA ASP A 82 8.90 -8.07 14.99
C ASP A 82 9.46 -9.45 14.58
N ARG A 83 8.57 -10.40 14.22
CA ARG A 83 8.95 -11.74 13.74
C ARG A 83 9.74 -11.65 12.44
N TYR A 84 9.25 -10.92 11.44
CA TYR A 84 9.94 -10.83 10.15
C TYR A 84 11.23 -10.00 10.24
N ASP A 85 11.27 -8.96 11.07
CA ASP A 85 12.53 -8.26 11.39
C ASP A 85 13.56 -9.21 12.01
N SER A 86 13.13 -10.14 12.85
CA SER A 86 14.01 -11.18 13.42
C SER A 86 14.49 -12.17 12.36
N TYR A 87 13.62 -12.60 11.44
CA TYR A 87 13.99 -13.50 10.35
C TYR A 87 14.95 -12.88 9.35
N ILE A 88 14.85 -11.58 9.10
CA ILE A 88 15.79 -10.85 8.22
C ILE A 88 17.19 -10.80 8.86
N ARG A 89 17.26 -10.70 10.19
CA ARG A 89 18.54 -10.69 10.94
C ARG A 89 19.15 -12.09 11.10
N ASP A 90 18.37 -13.15 10.94
CA ASP A 90 18.84 -14.53 11.11
C ASP A 90 19.61 -15.01 9.85
N PRO A 91 20.93 -15.28 9.96
CA PRO A 91 21.72 -15.77 8.83
C PRO A 91 21.22 -17.12 8.27
N LYS A 92 20.53 -17.94 9.07
CA LYS A 92 19.94 -19.21 8.62
C LYS A 92 18.76 -19.02 7.68
N LYS A 93 18.11 -17.85 7.70
CA LYS A 93 16.93 -17.51 6.90
C LYS A 93 17.26 -16.67 5.65
N LYS A 94 18.54 -16.52 5.32
CA LYS A 94 19.03 -15.70 4.19
C LYS A 94 18.44 -16.09 2.83
N LYS A 95 18.06 -17.35 2.63
CA LYS A 95 17.39 -17.80 1.39
C LYS A 95 16.02 -17.17 1.17
N ASP A 96 15.33 -16.79 2.26
CA ASP A 96 13.98 -16.21 2.22
C ASP A 96 13.98 -14.69 2.51
N ILE A 97 15.15 -14.03 2.47
CA ILE A 97 15.29 -12.65 2.96
C ILE A 97 14.34 -11.68 2.23
N THR A 98 14.29 -11.76 0.90
CA THR A 98 13.46 -10.88 0.06
C THR A 98 11.97 -11.11 0.31
N LYS A 99 11.58 -12.36 0.58
CA LYS A 99 10.21 -12.70 0.94
C LYS A 99 9.85 -12.15 2.33
N ASN A 100 10.77 -12.28 3.29
CA ASN A 100 10.57 -11.78 4.65
C ASN A 100 10.53 -10.25 4.69
N GLU A 101 11.35 -9.57 3.89
CA GLU A 101 11.30 -8.11 3.70
C GLU A 101 9.93 -7.67 3.17
N ARG A 102 9.45 -8.30 2.10
CA ARG A 102 8.11 -8.00 1.56
C ARG A 102 6.99 -8.21 2.59
N LEU A 103 7.06 -9.27 3.39
CA LEU A 103 6.07 -9.56 4.43
C LEU A 103 6.15 -8.55 5.58
N ARG A 104 7.36 -8.18 6.00
CA ARG A 104 7.58 -7.12 6.99
C ARG A 104 6.96 -5.81 6.51
N ASP A 105 7.26 -5.41 5.28
CA ASP A 105 6.83 -4.13 4.73
C ASP A 105 5.30 -4.09 4.60
N LYS A 106 4.68 -5.18 4.13
CA LYS A 106 3.21 -5.34 4.16
C LYS A 106 2.61 -5.14 5.56
N HIS A 107 3.21 -5.74 6.59
CA HIS A 107 2.71 -5.59 7.95
C HIS A 107 2.98 -4.20 8.55
N ARG A 108 4.06 -3.53 8.12
CA ARG A 108 4.34 -2.14 8.50
C ARG A 108 3.34 -1.17 7.86
N GLU A 109 3.06 -1.32 6.57
CA GLU A 109 2.02 -0.54 5.88
C GLU A 109 0.65 -0.70 6.56
N ARG A 110 0.27 -1.95 6.86
CA ARG A 110 -0.96 -2.24 7.61
C ARG A 110 -0.97 -1.61 9.01
N MET A 111 0.18 -1.56 9.69
CA MET A 111 0.30 -0.87 10.98
C MET A 111 0.04 0.64 10.86
N GLU A 112 0.46 1.29 9.78
CA GLU A 112 0.15 2.70 9.57
C GLU A 112 -1.35 2.92 9.41
N VAL A 113 -2.07 2.01 8.73
CA VAL A 113 -3.54 2.07 8.65
C VAL A 113 -4.17 1.97 10.05
N PHE A 114 -3.73 1.04 10.89
CA PHE A 114 -4.20 0.95 12.28
C PHE A 114 -3.93 2.23 13.07
N ARG A 115 -2.75 2.85 12.91
CA ARG A 115 -2.40 4.09 13.61
C ARG A 115 -3.28 5.26 13.18
N LYS A 116 -3.55 5.42 11.89
CA LYS A 116 -4.48 6.42 11.38
C LYS A 116 -5.87 6.29 12.00
N ILE A 117 -6.40 5.06 12.03
CA ILE A 117 -7.69 4.75 12.66
C ILE A 117 -7.69 5.08 14.16
N LEU A 118 -6.60 4.78 14.88
CA LEU A 118 -6.47 5.10 16.30
C LEU A 118 -6.35 6.61 16.55
N ALA A 119 -5.69 7.34 15.66
CA ALA A 119 -5.61 8.80 15.68
C ALA A 119 -6.92 9.49 15.25
N ASN A 120 -7.94 8.71 14.85
CA ASN A 120 -9.18 9.20 14.22
C ASN A 120 -8.91 10.07 12.98
N GLU A 121 -7.80 9.83 12.29
CA GLU A 121 -7.52 10.42 11.00
C GLU A 121 -8.37 9.72 9.93
N THR A 122 -9.09 10.49 9.12
CA THR A 122 -9.73 9.95 7.92
C THR A 122 -8.65 9.51 6.94
N ASP A 123 -8.88 8.38 6.25
CA ASP A 123 -7.99 7.98 5.17
C ASP A 123 -8.08 8.98 4.00
N ASN A 124 -7.18 9.96 4.01
CA ASN A 124 -7.08 11.01 3.01
C ASN A 124 -6.43 10.52 1.69
N SER A 125 -6.33 9.21 1.49
CA SER A 125 -6.04 8.65 0.18
C SER A 125 -7.08 9.17 -0.81
N LEU A 126 -6.62 9.80 -1.89
CA LEU A 126 -7.46 10.48 -2.91
C LEU A 126 -8.10 9.47 -3.86
#